data_AF-A0A2V9HLN3-F1
#
_entry.id   AF-A0A2V9HLN3-F1
#
_cell.length_a   1.000
_cell.length_b   1.000
_cell.length_c   1.000
_cell.angle_alpha   90.00
_cell.angle_beta   90.00
_cell.angle_gamma   90.00
#
_symmetry.space_group_name_H-M   'P 1'
#
loop_
_entity.id
_entity.type
_entity.pdbx_description
1 polymer ?
#
loop_
_entity_poly.entity_id
_entity_poly.type
_entity_poly.pdbx_seq_one_letter_code
_entity_poly.pdbx_strand_id
1 'polypeptide(L)'
;MKFNSLAESTRLTASKQRSVAMNTNSFNIPESLRHDCQEIFKLTDSFCAEHLDLEYGQLCRKLIAKLARKRPSPLARGDLRIWAATAIYAVGSINFLFDPSQDIFMTGDQISVLTGIPKSTLTNKAKQVRDSLKLYQFHPEFSRRSLLANSPVAWFVEFNGLIMDARTLPSDVQAEARRKRLIPDLDPQ
;
A
#
# COMPACT_ATOMS: atom_id res chain seq x y z
N MET A 1 20.54 -29.36 43.49
CA MET A 1 20.59 -29.77 42.08
C MET A 1 20.16 -28.58 41.22
N LYS A 2 21.03 -28.13 40.32
CA LYS A 2 20.76 -27.12 39.29
C LYS A 2 19.87 -27.73 38.20
N PHE A 3 19.01 -26.94 37.54
CA PHE A 3 19.21 -26.48 36.16
C PHE A 3 17.93 -25.82 35.57
N ASN A 4 18.08 -24.52 35.30
CA ASN A 4 17.58 -23.73 34.15
C ASN A 4 16.08 -23.68 33.78
N SER A 5 15.43 -22.58 34.20
CA SER A 5 14.22 -22.00 33.56
C SER A 5 14.51 -20.67 32.84
N LEU A 6 15.76 -20.45 32.41
CA LEU A 6 16.14 -19.30 31.59
C LEU A 6 15.92 -19.52 30.08
N ALA A 7 15.57 -20.74 29.65
CA ALA A 7 15.40 -21.09 28.23
C ALA A 7 13.97 -20.83 27.68
N GLU A 8 12.94 -20.75 28.53
CA GLU A 8 11.57 -20.47 28.08
C GLU A 8 11.32 -18.97 27.87
N SER A 9 11.96 -18.10 28.66
CA SER A 9 11.88 -16.64 28.47
C SER A 9 12.63 -16.16 27.22
N THR A 10 13.53 -16.96 26.66
CA THR A 10 14.23 -16.66 25.39
C THR A 10 13.46 -17.14 24.16
N ARG A 11 12.46 -18.03 24.32
CA ARG A 11 11.63 -18.51 23.20
C ARG A 11 10.53 -17.54 22.80
N LEU A 12 10.06 -16.70 23.72
CA LEU A 12 9.04 -15.67 23.44
C LEU A 12 9.60 -14.38 22.82
N THR A 13 10.91 -14.14 22.90
CA THR A 13 11.57 -12.94 22.34
C THR A 13 12.10 -13.15 20.91
N ALA A 14 12.39 -14.38 20.49
CA ALA A 14 12.87 -14.68 19.13
C ALA A 14 11.76 -14.79 18.06
N SER A 15 10.49 -14.90 18.47
CA SER A 15 9.35 -15.07 17.55
C SER A 15 8.82 -13.76 16.94
N LYS A 16 9.33 -12.59 17.36
CA LYS A 16 8.85 -11.27 16.89
C LYS A 16 9.79 -10.59 15.89
N GLN A 17 10.81 -11.30 15.41
CA GLN A 17 11.70 -10.89 14.31
C GLN A 17 11.65 -11.91 13.16
N ARG A 18 10.44 -12.24 12.67
CA ARG A 18 10.32 -12.54 11.25
C ARG A 18 10.11 -11.21 10.56
N SER A 19 11.21 -10.60 10.14
CA SER A 19 11.17 -9.56 9.12
C SER A 19 10.25 -10.06 8.02
N VAL A 20 9.15 -9.35 7.78
CA VAL A 20 8.32 -9.54 6.59
C VAL A 20 9.13 -8.99 5.40
N ALA A 21 10.23 -9.67 5.10
CA ALA A 21 10.83 -9.64 3.78
C ALA A 21 9.84 -10.37 2.86
N MET A 22 8.80 -9.66 2.42
CA MET A 22 8.02 -10.16 1.29
C MET A 22 8.96 -10.23 0.10
N ASN A 23 9.17 -11.46 -0.37
CA ASN A 23 9.91 -11.75 -1.59
C ASN A 23 9.41 -10.85 -2.73
N THR A 24 10.31 -10.09 -3.34
CA THR A 24 10.07 -9.32 -4.57
C THR A 24 9.48 -10.19 -5.70
N ASN A 25 9.63 -11.52 -5.62
CA ASN A 25 9.03 -12.51 -6.52
C ASN A 25 7.50 -12.51 -6.57
N SER A 26 6.77 -12.13 -5.50
CA SER A 26 5.31 -12.11 -5.54
C SER A 26 4.74 -11.02 -6.45
N PHE A 27 5.55 -10.02 -6.78
CA PHE A 27 5.12 -8.83 -7.50
C PHE A 27 5.45 -8.85 -9.01
N ASN A 28 6.02 -9.93 -9.54
CA ASN A 28 6.41 -10.02 -10.96
C ASN A 28 7.24 -8.82 -11.44
N ILE A 29 8.18 -8.37 -10.59
CA ILE A 29 9.06 -7.23 -10.90
C ILE A 29 10.11 -7.67 -11.94
N PRO A 30 10.38 -6.88 -13.00
CA PRO A 30 11.43 -7.19 -13.96
C PRO A 30 12.79 -7.35 -13.28
N GLU A 31 13.59 -8.33 -13.72
CA GLU A 31 14.88 -8.68 -13.10
C GLU A 31 15.79 -7.47 -12.92
N SER A 32 15.88 -6.63 -13.95
CA SER A 32 16.71 -5.42 -13.97
C SER A 32 16.32 -4.35 -12.94
N LEU A 33 15.12 -4.41 -12.36
CA LEU A 33 14.62 -3.42 -11.41
C LEU A 33 14.44 -3.99 -9.99
N ARG A 34 14.78 -5.27 -9.75
CA ARG A 34 14.54 -5.90 -8.44
C ARG A 34 15.32 -5.22 -7.33
N HIS A 35 16.60 -4.94 -7.56
CA HIS A 35 17.46 -4.28 -6.58
C HIS A 35 16.90 -2.91 -6.20
N ASP A 36 16.64 -2.05 -7.18
CA ASP A 36 16.08 -0.71 -6.97
C ASP A 36 14.74 -0.75 -6.24
N CYS A 37 13.83 -1.65 -6.63
CA CYS A 37 12.55 -1.82 -5.95
C CYS A 37 12.74 -2.24 -4.49
N GLN A 38 13.70 -3.12 -4.21
CA GLN A 38 13.95 -3.64 -2.88
C GLN A 38 14.55 -2.57 -1.95
N GLU A 39 15.41 -1.69 -2.47
CA GLU A 39 15.87 -0.51 -1.75
C GLU A 39 14.74 0.50 -1.48
N ILE A 40 13.89 0.76 -2.49
CA ILE A 40 12.70 1.60 -2.29
C ILE A 40 11.78 1.00 -1.22
N PHE A 41 11.56 -0.31 -1.23
CA PHE A 41 10.73 -0.99 -0.22
C PHE A 41 11.27 -0.76 1.18
N LYS A 42 12.57 -0.99 1.42
CA LYS A 42 13.20 -0.74 2.72
C LYS A 42 12.95 0.69 3.22
N LEU A 43 13.10 1.69 2.34
CA LEU A 43 12.85 3.08 2.68
C LEU A 43 11.38 3.32 3.04
N THR A 44 10.44 2.83 2.22
CA THR A 44 9.01 3.01 2.49
C THR A 44 8.55 2.26 3.73
N ASP A 45 9.05 1.05 3.96
CA ASP A 45 8.66 0.22 5.10
C ASP A 45 9.16 0.83 6.41
N SER A 46 10.41 1.32 6.44
CA SER A 46 10.96 1.99 7.60
C SER A 46 10.14 3.24 7.94
N PHE A 47 9.85 4.09 6.94
CA PHE A 47 9.04 5.28 7.14
C PHE A 47 7.65 4.94 7.65
N CYS A 48 6.97 3.98 7.02
CA CYS A 48 5.60 3.62 7.38
C CYS A 48 5.54 2.97 8.76
N ALA A 49 6.53 2.16 9.14
CA ALA A 49 6.59 1.58 10.48
C ALA A 49 6.83 2.63 11.58
N GLU A 50 7.56 3.70 11.28
CA GLU A 50 7.87 4.76 12.24
C GLU A 50 6.76 5.80 12.36
N HIS A 51 6.07 6.11 11.25
CA HIS A 51 5.21 7.29 11.16
C HIS A 51 3.77 7.02 10.71
N LEU A 52 3.48 5.84 10.18
CA LEU A 52 2.16 5.45 9.69
C LEU A 52 1.79 4.07 10.26
N ASP A 53 1.52 3.08 9.40
CA ASP A 53 1.34 1.69 9.79
C ASP A 53 1.87 0.72 8.73
N LEU A 54 1.79 -0.58 9.05
CA LEU A 54 2.23 -1.65 8.16
C LEU A 54 1.43 -1.72 6.84
N GLU A 55 0.16 -1.31 6.84
CA GLU A 55 -0.70 -1.35 5.66
C GLU A 55 -0.24 -0.32 4.63
N TYR A 56 0.13 0.90 5.05
CA TYR A 56 0.75 1.89 4.17
C TYR A 56 2.03 1.36 3.50
N GLY A 57 2.87 0.64 4.24
CA GLY A 57 4.07 0.00 3.70
C GLY A 57 3.73 -1.02 2.59
N GLN A 58 2.75 -1.89 2.85
CA GLN A 58 2.28 -2.87 1.86
C GLN A 58 1.72 -2.20 0.59
N LEU A 59 0.92 -1.14 0.75
CA LEU A 59 0.38 -0.37 -0.36
C LEU A 59 1.49 0.34 -1.17
N CYS A 60 2.52 0.88 -0.50
CA CYS A 60 3.69 1.45 -1.16
C CYS A 60 4.45 0.41 -1.99
N ARG A 61 4.71 -0.78 -1.42
CA ARG A 61 5.34 -1.90 -2.14
C ARG A 61 4.55 -2.27 -3.41
N LYS A 62 3.22 -2.38 -3.28
CA LYS A 62 2.31 -2.67 -4.39
C LYS A 62 2.39 -1.60 -5.48
N LEU A 63 2.44 -0.31 -5.10
CA LEU A 63 2.49 0.80 -6.03
C LEU A 63 3.80 0.81 -6.82
N ILE A 64 4.92 0.68 -6.12
CA ILE A 64 6.26 0.63 -6.72
C ILE A 64 6.40 -0.58 -7.64
N ALA A 65 5.94 -1.75 -7.23
CA ALA A 65 5.89 -2.92 -8.09
C ALA A 65 5.07 -2.68 -9.38
N LYS A 66 3.93 -2.00 -9.27
CA LYS A 66 3.10 -1.64 -10.44
C LYS A 66 3.81 -0.67 -11.38
N LEU A 67 4.55 0.31 -10.85
CA LEU A 67 5.40 1.20 -11.64
C LEU A 67 6.56 0.47 -12.31
N ALA A 68 7.18 -0.49 -11.62
CA ALA A 68 8.27 -1.31 -12.18
C ALA A 68 7.84 -2.09 -13.43
N ARG A 69 6.59 -2.56 -13.47
CA ARG A 69 6.03 -3.31 -14.60
C ARG A 69 5.55 -2.42 -15.76
N LYS A 70 5.42 -1.10 -15.57
CA LYS A 70 5.03 -0.18 -16.64
C LYS A 70 6.14 -0.10 -17.71
N ARG A 71 5.78 0.06 -18.99
CA ARG A 71 6.73 0.17 -20.10
C ARG A 71 6.60 1.51 -20.84
N PRO A 72 7.68 2.31 -20.96
CA PRO A 72 8.92 2.20 -20.19
C PRO A 72 8.67 2.42 -18.69
N SER A 73 9.48 1.80 -17.82
CA SER A 73 9.29 1.96 -16.38
C SER A 73 9.85 3.32 -15.94
N PRO A 74 9.08 4.15 -15.23
CA PRO A 74 9.60 5.41 -14.72
C PRO A 74 10.64 5.20 -13.61
N LEU A 75 10.69 4.01 -12.97
CA LEU A 75 11.66 3.69 -11.93
C LEU A 75 13.09 3.51 -12.46
N ALA A 76 13.26 3.26 -13.76
CA ALA A 76 14.58 3.12 -14.38
C ALA A 76 15.42 4.41 -14.35
N ARG A 77 14.84 5.53 -13.87
CA ARG A 77 15.50 6.83 -13.78
C ARG A 77 15.09 7.53 -12.48
N GLY A 78 16.01 8.34 -11.95
CA GLY A 78 15.78 9.19 -10.78
C GLY A 78 16.24 8.57 -9.47
N ASP A 79 16.33 9.39 -8.43
CA ASP A 79 16.79 8.99 -7.10
C ASP A 79 15.74 8.10 -6.40
N LEU A 80 16.20 6.96 -5.86
CA LEU A 80 15.36 5.99 -5.16
C LEU A 80 14.64 6.59 -3.95
N ARG A 81 15.27 7.55 -3.24
CA ARG A 81 14.66 8.27 -2.11
C ARG A 81 13.48 9.11 -2.56
N ILE A 82 13.57 9.72 -3.74
CA ILE A 82 12.46 10.47 -4.33
C ILE A 82 11.31 9.51 -4.68
N TRP A 83 11.60 8.33 -5.23
CA TRP A 83 10.57 7.33 -5.52
C TRP A 83 9.90 6.79 -4.26
N ALA A 84 10.65 6.52 -3.19
CA ALA A 84 10.11 6.12 -1.90
C ALA A 84 9.17 7.20 -1.33
N ALA A 85 9.63 8.44 -1.23
CA ALA A 85 8.82 9.55 -0.72
C ALA A 85 7.60 9.83 -1.60
N THR A 86 7.73 9.70 -2.92
CA THR A 86 6.61 9.83 -3.86
C THR A 86 5.57 8.72 -3.65
N ALA A 87 5.98 7.48 -3.40
CA ALA A 87 5.06 6.38 -3.15
C ALA A 87 4.25 6.62 -1.87
N ILE A 88 4.91 7.02 -0.79
CA ILE A 88 4.26 7.38 0.49
C ILE A 88 3.25 8.50 0.25
N TYR A 89 3.65 9.59 -0.44
CA TYR A 89 2.77 10.71 -0.71
C TYR A 89 1.58 10.33 -1.59
N ALA A 90 1.80 9.52 -2.63
CA ALA A 90 0.75 9.09 -3.55
C ALA A 90 -0.26 8.17 -2.86
N VAL A 91 0.20 7.17 -2.11
CA VAL A 91 -0.66 6.27 -1.32
C VAL A 91 -1.39 7.06 -0.24
N GLY A 92 -0.70 7.96 0.47
CA GLY A 92 -1.28 8.86 1.46
C GLY A 92 -2.44 9.67 0.87
N SER A 93 -2.21 10.30 -0.28
CA SER A 93 -3.22 11.07 -1.01
C SER A 93 -4.43 10.23 -1.44
N ILE A 94 -4.24 8.97 -1.83
CA ILE A 94 -5.35 8.07 -2.20
C ILE A 94 -6.20 7.73 -0.98
N ASN A 95 -5.60 7.72 0.21
CA ASN A 95 -6.20 7.30 1.47
C ASN A 95 -6.53 8.46 2.41
N PHE A 96 -6.72 9.67 1.87
CA PHE A 96 -7.07 10.87 2.63
C PHE A 96 -6.13 11.18 3.81
N LEU A 97 -4.85 10.75 3.76
CA LEU A 97 -3.88 10.96 4.84
C LEU A 97 -3.71 12.43 5.25
N PHE A 98 -4.02 13.34 4.32
CA PHE A 98 -3.94 14.79 4.52
C PHE A 98 -5.20 15.41 5.13
N ASP A 99 -6.21 14.62 5.43
CA ASP A 99 -7.45 15.05 6.06
C ASP A 99 -7.37 14.81 7.58
N PRO A 100 -7.47 15.86 8.42
CA PRO A 100 -7.36 15.74 9.88
C PRO A 100 -8.47 14.93 10.54
N SER A 101 -9.53 14.56 9.80
CA SER A 101 -10.58 13.66 10.28
C SER A 101 -10.19 12.17 10.27
N GLN A 102 -9.07 11.80 9.63
CA GLN A 102 -8.62 10.41 9.58
C GLN A 102 -7.94 9.96 10.88
N ASP A 103 -8.10 8.69 11.22
CA ASP A 103 -7.43 8.06 12.38
C ASP A 103 -5.90 8.14 12.30
N ILE A 104 -5.36 8.09 11.07
CA ILE A 104 -3.96 8.35 10.76
C ILE A 104 -3.91 9.59 9.88
N PHE A 105 -3.29 10.65 10.39
CA PHE A 105 -3.16 11.94 9.73
C PHE A 105 -1.70 12.38 9.70
N MET A 106 -1.26 12.83 8.53
CA MET A 106 0.05 13.45 8.33
C MET A 106 0.00 14.37 7.13
N THR A 107 0.42 15.63 7.28
CA THR A 107 0.41 16.60 6.18
C THR A 107 1.51 16.33 5.14
N GLY A 108 1.31 16.83 3.92
CA GLY A 108 2.34 16.81 2.89
C GLY A 108 3.62 17.56 3.28
N ASP A 109 3.52 18.59 4.13
CA ASP A 109 4.69 19.32 4.64
C ASP A 109 5.49 18.47 5.63
N GLN A 110 4.82 17.71 6.51
CA GLN A 110 5.48 16.76 7.40
C GLN A 110 6.21 15.66 6.62
N ILE A 111 5.59 15.08 5.59
CA ILE A 111 6.28 14.11 4.70
C ILE A 111 7.50 14.77 4.04
N SER A 112 7.37 16.02 3.59
CA SER A 112 8.49 16.75 2.97
C SER A 112 9.66 16.91 3.94
N VAL A 113 9.41 17.31 5.18
CA VAL A 113 10.43 17.46 6.22
C VAL A 113 11.08 16.11 6.57
N LEU A 114 10.26 15.09 6.83
CA LEU A 114 10.75 13.77 7.27
C LEU A 114 11.54 13.03 6.18
N THR A 115 11.19 13.24 4.91
CA THR A 115 11.89 12.60 3.78
C THR A 115 13.04 13.45 3.21
N GLY A 116 13.10 14.74 3.57
CA GLY A 116 14.01 15.71 2.97
C GLY A 116 13.70 16.06 1.50
N ILE A 117 12.57 15.61 0.96
CA ILE A 117 12.19 15.87 -0.44
C ILE A 117 11.20 17.04 -0.48
N PRO A 118 11.42 18.07 -1.34
CA PRO A 118 10.51 19.20 -1.42
C PRO A 118 9.06 18.79 -1.74
N LYS A 119 8.09 19.37 -1.03
CA LYS A 119 6.65 19.08 -1.22
C LYS A 119 6.17 19.30 -2.66
N SER A 120 6.71 20.29 -3.36
CA SER A 120 6.40 20.52 -4.78
C SER A 120 6.82 19.34 -5.66
N THR A 121 8.02 18.77 -5.41
CA THR A 121 8.49 17.55 -6.07
C THR A 121 7.59 16.37 -5.76
N LEU A 122 7.22 16.17 -4.50
CA LEU A 122 6.31 15.09 -4.09
C LEU A 122 4.94 15.20 -4.76
N THR A 123 4.33 16.39 -4.72
CA THR A 123 3.02 16.64 -5.31
C THR A 123 3.02 16.41 -6.81
N ASN A 124 4.02 16.95 -7.52
CA ASN A 124 4.13 16.81 -8.97
C ASN A 124 4.39 15.36 -9.39
N LYS A 125 5.31 14.66 -8.72
CA LYS A 125 5.58 13.24 -9.02
C LYS A 125 4.41 12.33 -8.64
N ALA A 126 3.74 12.58 -7.52
CA ALA A 126 2.56 11.82 -7.13
C ALA A 126 1.42 12.01 -8.14
N LYS A 127 1.23 13.23 -8.65
CA LYS A 127 0.29 13.48 -9.76
C LYS A 127 0.68 12.68 -11.01
N GLN A 128 1.96 12.71 -11.42
CA GLN A 128 2.44 11.92 -12.56
C GLN A 128 2.19 10.42 -12.36
N VAL A 129 2.42 9.88 -11.16
CA VAL A 129 2.13 8.48 -10.82
C VAL A 129 0.64 8.18 -10.97
N ARG A 130 -0.23 9.03 -10.40
CA ARG A 130 -1.69 8.86 -10.49
C ARG A 130 -2.17 8.91 -11.93
N ASP A 131 -1.77 9.92 -12.70
CA ASP A 131 -2.16 10.08 -14.10
C ASP A 131 -1.67 8.89 -14.95
N SER A 132 -0.41 8.45 -14.71
CA SER A 132 0.24 7.33 -15.39
C SER A 132 -0.44 5.98 -15.13
N LEU A 133 -0.92 5.75 -13.91
CA LEU A 133 -1.56 4.50 -13.49
C LEU A 133 -3.09 4.61 -13.45
N LYS A 134 -3.66 5.75 -13.86
CA LYS A 134 -5.10 6.09 -13.78
C LYS A 134 -5.66 5.92 -12.36
N LEU A 135 -4.86 6.28 -11.36
CA LEU A 135 -5.27 6.24 -9.96
C LEU A 135 -6.02 7.50 -9.59
N TYR A 136 -7.01 7.35 -8.72
CA TYR A 136 -7.85 8.42 -8.20
C TYR A 136 -7.92 8.31 -6.68
N GLN A 137 -8.52 9.32 -6.02
CA GLN A 137 -8.76 9.24 -4.59
C GLN A 137 -9.64 8.02 -4.28
N PHE A 138 -9.32 7.30 -3.21
CA PHE A 138 -10.05 6.11 -2.80
C PHE A 138 -10.05 4.96 -3.84
N HIS A 139 -9.00 4.87 -4.66
CA HIS A 139 -8.86 3.81 -5.66
C HIS A 139 -8.86 2.40 -5.03
N PRO A 140 -9.76 1.47 -5.40
CA PRO A 140 -9.95 0.18 -4.72
C PRO A 140 -8.69 -0.67 -4.52
N GLU A 141 -7.77 -0.63 -5.49
CA GLU A 141 -6.52 -1.39 -5.40
C GLU A 141 -5.50 -0.82 -4.41
N PHE A 142 -5.58 0.49 -4.11
CA PHE A 142 -4.60 1.23 -3.31
C PHE A 142 -5.22 1.91 -2.09
N SER A 143 -6.48 1.62 -1.81
CA SER A 143 -7.16 2.05 -0.61
C SER A 143 -6.90 1.08 0.53
N ARG A 144 -6.81 1.62 1.73
CA ARG A 144 -6.79 0.88 2.99
C ARG A 144 -8.09 0.11 3.14
N ARG A 145 -8.00 -1.02 3.83
CA ARG A 145 -9.10 -1.92 4.09
C ARG A 145 -10.21 -1.28 4.89
N SER A 146 -9.89 -0.53 5.95
CA SER A 146 -10.89 0.17 6.77
C SER A 146 -11.71 1.16 5.92
N LEU A 147 -11.01 1.91 5.08
CA LEU A 147 -11.62 2.87 4.15
C LEU A 147 -12.51 2.15 3.12
N LEU A 148 -12.09 0.99 2.61
CA LEU A 148 -12.89 0.17 1.69
C LEU A 148 -14.11 -0.47 2.35
N ALA A 149 -13.95 -0.99 3.57
CA ALA A 149 -15.04 -1.63 4.31
C ALA A 149 -16.16 -0.64 4.64
N ASN A 150 -15.80 0.61 4.95
CA ASN A 150 -16.74 1.65 5.37
C ASN A 150 -17.33 2.46 4.21
N SER A 151 -16.88 2.24 2.97
CA SER A 151 -17.36 3.01 1.82
C SER A 151 -18.48 2.29 1.06
N PRO A 152 -19.70 2.86 0.99
CA PRO A 152 -20.80 2.25 0.24
C PRO A 152 -20.50 2.10 -1.26
N VAL A 153 -19.82 3.09 -1.86
CA VAL A 153 -19.59 3.12 -3.31
C VAL A 153 -18.61 2.06 -3.80
N ALA A 154 -17.68 1.61 -2.96
CA ALA A 154 -16.73 0.56 -3.34
C ALA A 154 -17.42 -0.80 -3.56
N TRP A 155 -18.62 -0.99 -3.01
CA TRP A 155 -19.36 -2.25 -3.09
C TRP A 155 -20.54 -2.19 -4.07
N PHE A 156 -20.81 -1.04 -4.68
CA PHE A 156 -21.91 -0.93 -5.63
C PHE A 156 -21.59 -1.62 -6.95
N VAL A 157 -22.43 -2.58 -7.31
CA VAL A 157 -22.39 -3.31 -8.57
C VAL A 157 -23.76 -3.27 -9.23
N GLU A 158 -23.79 -3.35 -10.55
CA GLU A 158 -25.02 -3.58 -11.28
C GLU A 158 -25.35 -5.08 -11.26
N PHE A 159 -26.51 -5.44 -10.73
CA PHE A 159 -27.03 -6.81 -10.70
C PHE A 159 -28.51 -6.79 -11.10
N ASN A 160 -28.86 -7.50 -12.17
CA ASN A 160 -30.21 -7.51 -12.76
C ASN A 160 -30.77 -6.10 -13.07
N GLY A 161 -29.92 -5.20 -13.56
CA GLY A 161 -30.31 -3.82 -13.91
C GLY A 161 -30.50 -2.87 -12.73
N LEU A 162 -30.18 -3.31 -11.51
CA LEU A 162 -30.23 -2.50 -10.30
C LEU A 162 -28.82 -2.30 -9.73
N ILE A 163 -28.52 -1.09 -9.25
CA ILE A 163 -27.30 -0.81 -8.49
C ILE A 163 -27.53 -1.30 -7.07
N MET A 164 -26.75 -2.29 -6.64
CA MET A 164 -26.88 -2.92 -5.33
C MET A 164 -25.54 -2.98 -4.60
N ASP A 165 -25.59 -2.96 -3.27
CA ASP A 165 -24.42 -3.28 -2.45
C ASP A 165 -24.10 -4.77 -2.57
N ALA A 166 -22.95 -5.09 -3.16
CA ALA A 166 -22.53 -6.46 -3.41
C ALA A 166 -22.46 -7.31 -2.13
N ARG A 167 -22.25 -6.71 -0.95
CA ARG A 167 -22.22 -7.43 0.33
C ARG A 167 -23.57 -8.07 0.68
N THR A 168 -24.64 -7.56 0.10
CA THR A 168 -26.01 -8.08 0.27
C THR A 168 -26.41 -9.12 -0.79
N LEU A 169 -25.58 -9.30 -1.83
CA LEU A 169 -25.86 -10.25 -2.91
C LEU A 169 -25.49 -11.69 -2.51
N PRO A 170 -26.02 -12.71 -3.20
CA PRO A 170 -25.62 -14.11 -3.01
C PRO A 170 -24.10 -14.34 -3.10
N SER A 171 -23.58 -15.30 -2.34
CA SER A 171 -22.13 -15.53 -2.19
C SER A 171 -21.41 -15.89 -3.49
N ASP A 172 -22.09 -16.59 -4.40
CA ASP A 172 -21.60 -16.92 -5.74
C ASP A 172 -21.46 -15.67 -6.62
N VAL A 173 -22.42 -14.75 -6.56
CA VAL A 173 -22.36 -13.45 -7.25
C VAL A 173 -21.25 -12.59 -6.67
N GLN A 174 -21.07 -12.58 -5.35
CA GLN A 174 -19.94 -11.90 -4.72
C GLN A 174 -18.60 -12.46 -5.19
N ALA A 175 -18.45 -13.79 -5.25
CA ALA A 175 -17.23 -14.44 -5.73
C ALA A 175 -16.94 -14.09 -7.20
N GLU A 176 -17.98 -14.06 -8.05
CA GLU A 176 -17.89 -13.61 -9.44
C GLU A 176 -17.43 -12.15 -9.55
N ALA A 177 -18.05 -11.26 -8.76
CA ALA A 177 -17.70 -9.84 -8.73
C ALA A 177 -16.24 -9.62 -8.27
N ARG A 178 -15.77 -10.37 -7.26
CA ARG A 178 -14.35 -10.37 -6.84
C ARG A 178 -13.44 -10.86 -7.97
N ARG A 179 -13.78 -11.98 -8.63
CA ARG A 179 -13.00 -12.52 -9.75
C ARG A 179 -12.86 -11.51 -10.89
N LYS A 180 -13.93 -10.79 -11.18
CA LYS A 180 -13.97 -9.72 -12.20
C LYS A 180 -13.37 -8.40 -11.71
N ARG A 181 -12.93 -8.31 -10.45
CA ARG A 181 -12.41 -7.10 -9.79
C ARG A 181 -13.39 -5.92 -9.80
N LEU A 182 -14.69 -6.23 -9.74
CA LEU A 182 -15.76 -5.25 -9.65
C LEU A 182 -15.95 -4.74 -8.21
N ILE A 183 -15.55 -5.55 -7.22
CA ILE A 183 -15.57 -5.18 -5.80
C ILE A 183 -14.22 -5.47 -5.14
N PRO A 184 -13.92 -4.82 -4.00
CA PRO A 184 -12.72 -5.06 -3.24
C PRO A 184 -12.54 -6.52 -2.84
N ASP A 185 -11.29 -6.97 -2.89
CA ASP A 185 -10.89 -8.27 -2.36
C ASP A 185 -10.38 -8.07 -0.93
N LEU A 186 -11.30 -8.20 0.03
CA LEU A 186 -10.99 -8.16 1.46
C LEU A 186 -10.96 -9.60 1.97
N ASP A 187 -9.78 -10.23 2.03
CA ASP A 187 -9.61 -11.57 2.62
C ASP A 187 -10.18 -11.62 4.05
N PRO A 188 -10.90 -12.65 4.51
CA PRO A 188 -11.30 -12.75 5.91
C PRO A 188 -10.06 -12.70 6.82
N GLN A 189 -10.13 -11.96 7.94
CA GLN A 189 -9.11 -12.01 8.99
C GLN A 189 -9.09 -13.39 9.65
#